data_AF-A0A2M7IET3-F1
#
_entry.id   AF-A0A2M7IET3-F1
#
_cell.length_a   1.000
_cell.length_b   1.000
_cell.length_c   1.000
_cell.angle_alpha   90.00
_cell.angle_beta   90.00
_cell.angle_gamma   90.00
#
_symmetry.space_group_name_H-M   'P 1'
#
loop_
_entity.id
_entity.type
_entity.pdbx_description
1 polymer ?
#
loop_
_entity_poly.entity_id
_entity_poly.type
_entity_poly.pdbx_seq_one_letter_code
_entity_poly.pdbx_strand_id
1 'polypeptide(L)'
;MFKKLLVLIILMAALVWGFNRLSQPPTDITQDIKWGISFSRIFARDMGLDWKEAYLAILGELQPKTLRLPIYWEDVEPREGQYTFNDYDWMIEQAKEKKVDMILVVGRKLPRWPECHVPTWAASRSEEVQQDKMLLLISEIVKRYKTLENLYAWQVENEPFLAFGECPTVDASFLDQEIALVKSLDNRHPVIVTDSGELSIWLRAAKRADIFGTTMYRVVHQKYLGYVEYPLPPKFFWLKANTIRLFYPGKPIFVSELQAEPWGPQLLFDLPLDEQEKSMTIKQFRENIAYAKEVGFSPAYLWGAEWWYWMKTINNDSSYWKEAKKLFSQ
;
A
#
# COMPACT_ATOMS: atom_id res chain seq x y z
N MET A 1 45.32 8.54 -25.41
CA MET A 1 44.89 8.41 -24.01
C MET A 1 44.12 9.63 -23.52
N PHE A 2 44.62 10.86 -23.70
CA PHE A 2 43.99 12.10 -23.25
C PHE A 2 42.51 12.29 -23.69
N LYS A 3 42.18 12.04 -24.96
CA LYS A 3 40.78 12.13 -25.44
C LYS A 3 39.82 11.14 -24.75
N LYS A 4 40.27 9.90 -24.48
CA LYS A 4 39.46 8.89 -23.77
C LYS A 4 39.25 9.28 -22.29
N LEU A 5 40.30 9.81 -21.65
CA LEU A 5 40.23 10.31 -20.29
C LEU A 5 39.29 11.52 -20.18
N LEU A 6 39.36 12.46 -21.12
CA LEU A 6 38.47 13.62 -21.18
C LEU A 6 37.00 13.22 -21.34
N VAL A 7 36.70 12.26 -22.23
CA VAL A 7 35.34 11.73 -22.39
C VAL A 7 34.85 11.08 -21.09
N LEU A 8 35.70 10.29 -20.41
CA LEU A 8 35.34 9.68 -19.14
C LEU A 8 35.05 10.74 -18.05
N ILE A 9 35.86 11.79 -17.97
CA ILE A 9 35.64 12.90 -17.02
C ILE A 9 34.31 13.60 -17.31
N ILE A 10 34.02 13.89 -18.58
CA ILE A 10 32.75 14.53 -18.97
C ILE A 10 31.56 13.63 -18.62
N LEU A 11 31.65 12.31 -18.87
CA LEU A 11 30.60 11.37 -18.51
C LEU A 11 30.38 11.30 -17.00
N MET A 12 31.47 11.25 -16.21
CA MET A 12 31.36 11.29 -14.75
C MET A 12 30.76 12.61 -14.26
N ALA A 13 31.19 13.75 -14.81
CA ALA A 13 30.63 15.05 -14.46
C ALA A 13 29.13 15.14 -14.80
N ALA A 14 28.72 14.61 -15.95
CA ALA A 14 27.31 14.54 -16.35
C ALA A 14 26.50 13.61 -15.43
N LEU A 15 27.05 12.46 -15.02
CA LEU A 15 26.40 11.55 -14.07
C LEU A 15 26.23 12.19 -12.68
N VAL A 16 27.27 12.85 -12.16
CA VAL A 16 27.21 13.57 -10.88
C VAL A 16 26.20 14.72 -10.95
N TRP A 17 26.20 15.48 -12.04
CA TRP A 17 25.23 16.55 -12.26
C TRP A 17 23.79 16.01 -12.34
N GLY A 18 23.57 14.94 -13.11
CA GLY A 18 22.27 14.28 -13.24
C GLY A 18 21.77 13.74 -11.89
N PHE A 19 22.63 13.05 -11.14
CA PHE A 19 22.31 12.55 -9.80
C PHE A 19 21.93 13.68 -8.84
N ASN A 20 22.71 14.77 -8.81
CA ASN A 20 22.42 15.93 -7.96
C ASN A 20 21.11 16.61 -8.34
N ARG A 21 20.81 16.70 -9.64
CA ARG A 21 19.57 17.30 -10.14
C ARG A 21 18.34 16.47 -9.80
N LEU A 22 18.44 15.14 -9.93
CA LEU A 22 17.36 14.21 -9.63
C LEU A 22 17.16 14.01 -8.12
N SER A 23 18.19 14.23 -7.30
CA SER A 23 18.08 14.14 -5.84
C SER A 23 17.48 15.39 -5.19
N GLN A 24 17.10 16.41 -5.96
CA GLN A 24 16.40 17.58 -5.43
C GLN A 24 14.93 17.26 -5.10
N PRO A 25 14.32 17.97 -4.13
CA PRO A 25 12.90 17.83 -3.85
C PRO A 25 12.06 18.04 -5.12
N PRO A 26 11.13 17.12 -5.45
CA PRO A 26 10.20 17.31 -6.56
C PRO A 26 9.32 18.55 -6.35
N THR A 27 8.83 19.15 -7.43
CA THR A 27 8.11 20.45 -7.37
C THR A 27 6.73 20.40 -6.73
N ASP A 28 6.15 19.21 -6.61
CA ASP A 28 4.81 18.94 -6.11
C ASP A 28 4.80 18.34 -4.69
N ILE A 29 5.94 18.26 -4.02
CA ILE A 29 5.96 17.85 -2.61
C ILE A 29 5.26 18.89 -1.74
N THR A 30 4.64 18.42 -0.65
CA THR A 30 3.94 19.28 0.30
C THR A 30 4.25 18.89 1.73
N GLN A 31 4.29 19.87 2.63
CA GLN A 31 4.31 19.63 4.08
C GLN A 31 2.91 19.39 4.66
N ASP A 32 1.88 19.80 3.92
CA ASP A 32 0.47 19.54 4.23
C ASP A 32 0.05 18.19 3.64
N ILE A 33 0.53 17.11 4.27
CA ILE A 33 0.23 15.74 3.87
C ILE A 33 -1.24 15.43 4.20
N LYS A 34 -1.96 14.92 3.20
CA LYS A 34 -3.28 14.31 3.42
C LYS A 34 -3.07 12.87 3.90
N TRP A 35 -3.71 12.52 5.00
CA TRP A 35 -3.58 11.18 5.58
C TRP A 35 -4.74 10.28 5.17
N GLY A 36 -4.40 9.02 4.87
CA GLY A 36 -5.36 7.94 4.64
C GLY A 36 -5.09 6.75 5.56
N ILE A 37 -5.99 5.77 5.57
CA ILE A 37 -5.83 4.54 6.34
C ILE A 37 -6.02 3.33 5.43
N SER A 38 -5.23 2.28 5.62
CA SER A 38 -5.60 0.94 5.11
C SER A 38 -6.35 0.16 6.17
N PHE A 39 -7.39 -0.56 5.79
CA PHE A 39 -8.12 -1.47 6.70
C PHE A 39 -8.27 -2.86 6.08
N SER A 40 -7.99 -3.89 6.86
CA SER A 40 -8.15 -5.29 6.52
C SER A 40 -9.01 -6.00 7.56
N ARG A 41 -10.13 -6.56 7.07
CA ARG A 41 -11.01 -7.42 7.86
C ARG A 41 -10.30 -8.68 8.37
N ILE A 42 -9.51 -9.34 7.50
CA ILE A 42 -8.75 -10.55 7.87
C ILE A 42 -7.80 -10.24 9.03
N PHE A 43 -7.05 -9.15 8.94
CA PHE A 43 -6.06 -8.83 9.97
C PHE A 43 -6.71 -8.44 11.30
N ALA A 44 -7.80 -7.67 11.28
CA ALA A 44 -8.55 -7.37 12.50
C ALA A 44 -9.04 -8.66 13.19
N ARG A 45 -9.58 -9.61 12.42
CA ARG A 45 -10.02 -10.91 12.94
C ARG A 45 -8.86 -11.72 13.52
N ASP A 46 -7.73 -11.78 12.81
CA ASP A 46 -6.57 -12.58 13.25
C ASP A 46 -5.94 -11.99 14.52
N MET A 47 -6.07 -10.68 14.75
CA MET A 47 -5.74 -10.01 16.02
C MET A 47 -6.76 -10.26 17.15
N GLY A 48 -7.82 -11.03 16.90
CA GLY A 48 -8.88 -11.31 17.88
C GLY A 48 -9.85 -10.16 18.12
N LEU A 49 -9.91 -9.17 17.21
CA LEU A 49 -10.84 -8.05 17.31
C LEU A 49 -12.20 -8.39 16.67
N ASP A 50 -13.26 -7.74 17.17
CA ASP A 50 -14.46 -7.56 16.35
C ASP A 50 -14.13 -6.55 15.25
N TRP A 51 -14.02 -7.06 14.01
CA TRP A 51 -13.63 -6.23 12.86
C TRP A 51 -14.66 -5.15 12.56
N LYS A 52 -15.95 -5.34 12.86
CA LYS A 52 -16.98 -4.32 12.65
C LYS A 52 -16.82 -3.19 13.65
N GLU A 53 -16.59 -3.51 14.92
CA GLU A 53 -16.32 -2.50 15.95
C GLU A 53 -15.05 -1.72 15.66
N ALA A 54 -13.97 -2.42 15.26
CA ALA A 54 -12.72 -1.78 14.87
C ALA A 54 -12.92 -0.86 13.66
N TYR A 55 -13.63 -1.30 12.63
CA TYR A 55 -13.92 -0.51 11.44
C TYR A 55 -14.74 0.74 11.77
N LEU A 56 -15.81 0.61 12.57
CA LEU A 56 -16.63 1.73 13.02
C LEU A 56 -15.84 2.71 13.89
N ALA A 57 -14.96 2.22 14.75
CA ALA A 57 -14.08 3.07 15.56
C ALA A 57 -13.10 3.86 14.67
N ILE A 58 -12.52 3.24 13.65
CA ILE A 58 -11.65 3.91 12.68
C ILE A 58 -12.43 5.02 11.96
N LEU A 59 -13.58 4.69 11.37
CA LEU A 59 -14.38 5.67 10.63
C LEU A 59 -14.95 6.78 11.53
N GLY A 60 -15.39 6.45 12.74
CA GLY A 60 -16.09 7.37 13.64
C GLY A 60 -15.16 8.22 14.51
N GLU A 61 -14.07 7.65 15.01
CA GLU A 61 -13.15 8.35 15.92
C GLU A 61 -11.93 8.95 15.21
N LEU A 62 -11.35 8.24 14.23
CA LEU A 62 -10.22 8.75 13.46
C LEU A 62 -10.70 9.60 12.28
N GLN A 63 -11.85 9.27 11.68
CA GLN A 63 -12.46 10.04 10.58
C GLN A 63 -11.50 10.31 9.40
N PRO A 64 -10.86 9.26 8.84
CA PRO A 64 -9.97 9.43 7.70
C PRO A 64 -10.74 9.99 6.50
N LYS A 65 -10.10 10.84 5.69
CA LYS A 65 -10.72 11.34 4.45
C LYS A 65 -10.74 10.29 3.35
N THR A 66 -9.74 9.42 3.36
CA THR A 66 -9.59 8.34 2.39
C THR A 66 -9.25 7.02 3.09
N LEU A 67 -9.79 5.92 2.58
CA LEU A 67 -9.54 4.58 3.08
C LEU A 67 -9.23 3.61 1.94
N ARG A 68 -8.14 2.85 2.10
CA ARG A 68 -7.75 1.78 1.17
C ARG A 68 -8.27 0.44 1.71
N LEU A 69 -9.16 -0.19 0.94
CA LEU A 69 -9.86 -1.41 1.30
C LEU A 69 -9.55 -2.53 0.30
N PRO A 70 -8.78 -3.56 0.69
CA PRO A 70 -8.55 -4.73 -0.13
C PRO A 70 -9.75 -5.69 -0.12
N ILE A 71 -10.14 -6.13 -1.32
CA ILE A 71 -11.25 -7.05 -1.53
C ILE A 71 -10.67 -8.44 -1.82
N TYR A 72 -10.58 -9.27 -0.77
CA TYR A 72 -9.94 -10.57 -0.82
C TYR A 72 -10.78 -11.58 -1.58
N TRP A 73 -10.13 -12.35 -2.46
CA TRP A 73 -10.80 -13.35 -3.29
C TRP A 73 -11.52 -14.40 -2.44
N GLU A 74 -10.87 -14.92 -1.40
CA GLU A 74 -11.49 -15.90 -0.50
C GLU A 74 -12.72 -15.39 0.25
N ASP A 75 -12.80 -14.08 0.53
CA ASP A 75 -13.94 -13.48 1.20
C ASP A 75 -15.14 -13.35 0.27
N VAL A 76 -14.91 -12.96 -1.00
CA VAL A 76 -15.99 -12.70 -1.95
C VAL A 76 -16.40 -13.89 -2.79
N GLU A 77 -15.54 -14.89 -2.97
CA GLU A 77 -15.83 -16.14 -3.68
C GLU A 77 -15.37 -17.35 -2.84
N PRO A 78 -16.02 -17.61 -1.68
CA PRO A 78 -15.62 -18.70 -0.79
C PRO A 78 -15.77 -20.09 -1.42
N ARG A 79 -16.59 -20.21 -2.48
CA ARG A 79 -16.76 -21.42 -3.30
C ARG A 79 -16.84 -21.02 -4.76
N GLU A 80 -16.27 -21.84 -5.64
CA GLU A 80 -16.24 -21.59 -7.08
C GLU A 80 -17.62 -21.18 -7.64
N GLY A 81 -17.69 -19.98 -8.21
CA GLY A 81 -18.90 -19.40 -8.81
C GLY A 81 -19.95 -18.91 -7.82
N GLN A 82 -19.70 -18.94 -6.50
CA GLN A 82 -20.63 -18.47 -5.47
C GLN A 82 -20.10 -17.20 -4.84
N TYR A 83 -20.57 -16.05 -5.34
CA TYR A 83 -20.15 -14.75 -4.85
C TYR A 83 -20.97 -14.26 -3.66
N THR A 84 -20.31 -13.63 -2.69
CA THR A 84 -20.91 -12.90 -1.58
C THR A 84 -20.20 -11.57 -1.39
N PHE A 85 -20.95 -10.49 -1.22
CA PHE A 85 -20.39 -9.16 -1.03
C PHE A 85 -20.85 -8.49 0.26
N ASN A 86 -21.61 -9.19 1.11
CA ASN A 86 -22.31 -8.62 2.26
C ASN A 86 -21.41 -7.78 3.18
N ASP A 87 -20.22 -8.29 3.51
CA ASP A 87 -19.29 -7.59 4.40
C ASP A 87 -18.65 -6.37 3.74
N TYR A 88 -18.33 -6.47 2.44
CA TYR A 88 -17.78 -5.36 1.67
C TYR A 88 -18.81 -4.28 1.37
N ASP A 89 -20.04 -4.67 1.02
CA ASP A 89 -21.15 -3.74 0.86
C ASP A 89 -21.42 -2.97 2.15
N TRP A 90 -21.42 -3.67 3.29
CA TRP A 90 -21.58 -3.03 4.59
C TRP A 90 -20.43 -2.07 4.87
N MET A 91 -19.16 -2.46 4.68
CA MET A 91 -18.02 -1.56 4.89
C MET A 91 -18.10 -0.32 3.99
N ILE A 92 -18.41 -0.50 2.71
CA ILE A 92 -18.53 0.58 1.72
C ILE A 92 -19.66 1.54 2.11
N GLU A 93 -20.82 1.03 2.54
CA GLU A 93 -21.95 1.89 2.96
C GLU A 93 -21.58 2.68 4.22
N GLN A 94 -20.93 2.06 5.21
CA GLN A 94 -20.46 2.78 6.40
C GLN A 94 -19.43 3.86 6.06
N ALA A 95 -18.50 3.59 5.13
CA ALA A 95 -17.58 4.61 4.64
C ALA A 95 -18.30 5.76 3.94
N LYS A 96 -19.31 5.45 3.11
CA LYS A 96 -20.13 6.44 2.41
C LYS A 96 -20.90 7.33 3.38
N GLU A 97 -21.54 6.77 4.41
CA GLU A 97 -22.23 7.52 5.47
C GLU A 97 -21.29 8.50 6.18
N LYS A 98 -20.02 8.12 6.34
CA LYS A 98 -18.98 8.96 6.96
C LYS A 98 -18.23 9.84 5.96
N LYS A 99 -18.64 9.86 4.69
CA LYS A 99 -18.04 10.64 3.59
C LYS A 99 -16.54 10.37 3.43
N VAL A 100 -16.18 9.09 3.50
CA VAL A 100 -14.83 8.60 3.29
C VAL A 100 -14.69 8.10 1.86
N ASP A 101 -13.72 8.66 1.14
CA ASP A 101 -13.37 8.25 -0.21
C ASP A 101 -12.60 6.92 -0.18
N MET A 102 -12.86 6.03 -1.12
CA MET A 102 -12.40 4.65 -1.10
C MET A 102 -11.41 4.36 -2.23
N ILE A 103 -10.29 3.73 -1.89
CA ILE A 103 -9.48 2.96 -2.85
C ILE A 103 -9.84 1.50 -2.66
N LEU A 104 -10.43 0.87 -3.68
CA LEU A 104 -10.70 -0.56 -3.67
C LEU A 104 -9.52 -1.29 -4.32
N VAL A 105 -8.93 -2.25 -3.60
CA VAL A 105 -7.83 -3.07 -4.11
C VAL A 105 -8.35 -4.40 -4.60
N VAL A 106 -8.04 -4.74 -5.85
CA VAL A 106 -8.46 -5.97 -6.53
C VAL A 106 -7.25 -6.67 -7.16
N GLY A 107 -7.33 -7.97 -7.36
CA GLY A 107 -6.21 -8.79 -7.81
C GLY A 107 -5.98 -9.99 -6.89
N ARG A 108 -4.93 -10.77 -7.19
CA ARG A 108 -4.57 -11.95 -6.40
C ARG A 108 -3.72 -11.61 -5.19
N LYS A 109 -2.73 -10.76 -5.39
CA LYS A 109 -1.77 -10.26 -4.41
C LYS A 109 -2.30 -8.96 -3.83
N LEU A 110 -2.78 -9.00 -2.59
CA LEU A 110 -3.39 -7.86 -1.90
C LEU A 110 -2.66 -7.58 -0.57
N PRO A 111 -2.81 -6.39 0.02
CA PRO A 111 -2.21 -6.06 1.30
C PRO A 111 -2.54 -7.09 2.41
N ARG A 112 -1.64 -7.23 3.40
CA ARG A 112 -1.62 -8.20 4.51
C ARG A 112 -1.18 -9.61 4.11
N TRP A 113 -0.42 -10.25 5.01
CA TRP A 113 0.03 -11.65 4.89
C TRP A 113 -1.19 -12.61 4.80
N PRO A 114 -1.16 -13.66 3.95
CA PRO A 114 -0.05 -14.15 3.10
C PRO A 114 0.20 -13.43 1.77
N GLU A 115 -0.28 -12.19 1.61
CA GLU A 115 -0.29 -11.37 0.38
C GLU A 115 -1.11 -11.98 -0.76
N CYS A 116 -0.91 -13.24 -1.10
CA CYS A 116 -1.74 -14.00 -2.03
C CYS A 116 -2.97 -14.57 -1.32
N HIS A 117 -4.15 -14.01 -1.58
CA HIS A 117 -5.40 -14.40 -0.91
C HIS A 117 -6.23 -15.36 -1.77
N VAL A 118 -5.61 -16.44 -2.25
CA VAL A 118 -6.26 -17.42 -3.15
C VAL A 118 -7.12 -18.39 -2.33
N PRO A 119 -8.42 -18.56 -2.66
CA PRO A 119 -9.27 -19.48 -1.93
C PRO A 119 -8.84 -20.94 -2.09
N THR A 120 -9.14 -21.76 -1.07
CA THR A 120 -8.75 -23.18 -1.02
C THR A 120 -9.19 -23.98 -2.25
N TRP A 121 -10.35 -23.66 -2.85
CA TRP A 121 -10.85 -24.34 -4.06
C TRP A 121 -10.05 -23.99 -5.33
N ALA A 122 -9.36 -22.84 -5.35
CA ALA A 122 -8.54 -22.38 -6.47
C ALA A 122 -7.04 -22.71 -6.28
N ALA A 123 -6.58 -22.88 -5.04
CA ALA A 123 -5.16 -23.05 -4.71
C ALA A 123 -4.46 -24.23 -5.41
N SER A 124 -5.17 -25.30 -5.72
CA SER A 124 -4.63 -26.48 -6.42
C SER A 124 -4.74 -26.42 -7.95
N ARG A 125 -5.33 -25.34 -8.50
CA ARG A 125 -5.51 -25.17 -9.94
C ARG A 125 -4.22 -24.64 -10.60
N SER A 126 -4.09 -24.85 -11.91
CA SER A 126 -2.98 -24.28 -12.68
C SER A 126 -3.02 -22.76 -12.68
N GLU A 127 -1.87 -22.12 -12.91
CA GLU A 127 -1.76 -20.65 -13.00
C GLU A 127 -2.72 -20.07 -14.04
N GLU A 128 -2.86 -20.69 -15.21
CA GLU A 128 -3.79 -20.28 -16.26
C GLU A 128 -5.26 -20.27 -15.77
N VAL A 129 -5.67 -21.33 -15.06
CA VAL A 129 -7.03 -21.40 -14.50
C VAL A 129 -7.21 -20.35 -13.40
N GLN A 130 -6.21 -20.12 -12.55
CA GLN A 130 -6.29 -19.07 -11.53
C GLN A 130 -6.39 -17.68 -12.17
N GLN A 131 -5.64 -17.42 -13.24
CA GLN A 131 -5.68 -16.18 -14.00
C GLN A 131 -7.05 -15.94 -14.64
N ASP A 132 -7.63 -16.95 -15.28
CA ASP A 132 -8.99 -16.86 -15.83
C ASP A 132 -10.03 -16.52 -14.76
N LYS A 133 -9.94 -17.19 -13.60
CA LYS A 133 -10.84 -16.91 -12.47
C LYS A 133 -10.61 -15.54 -11.85
N MET A 134 -9.36 -15.08 -11.79
CA MET A 134 -9.02 -13.74 -11.32
C MET A 134 -9.62 -12.64 -12.21
N LEU A 135 -9.57 -12.81 -13.54
CA LEU A 135 -10.24 -11.88 -14.46
C LEU A 135 -11.76 -11.86 -14.24
N LEU A 136 -12.39 -13.01 -14.01
CA LEU A 136 -13.82 -13.07 -13.67
C LEU A 136 -14.12 -12.36 -12.35
N LEU A 137 -13.33 -12.62 -11.31
CA LEU A 137 -13.44 -11.98 -10.00
C LEU A 137 -13.35 -10.45 -10.11
N ILE A 138 -12.30 -9.94 -10.76
CA ILE A 138 -12.11 -8.50 -11.00
C ILE A 138 -13.32 -7.93 -11.75
N SER A 139 -13.83 -8.66 -12.76
CA SER A 139 -15.01 -8.26 -13.51
C SER A 139 -16.23 -8.06 -12.60
N GLU A 140 -16.51 -9.02 -11.72
CA GLU A 140 -17.66 -8.98 -10.82
C GLU A 140 -17.52 -7.86 -9.78
N ILE A 141 -16.33 -7.67 -9.20
CA ILE A 141 -16.06 -6.59 -8.24
C ILE A 141 -16.24 -5.21 -8.90
N VAL A 142 -15.63 -4.99 -10.07
CA VAL A 142 -15.68 -3.70 -10.76
C VAL A 142 -17.10 -3.39 -11.23
N LYS A 143 -17.82 -4.35 -11.82
CA LYS A 143 -19.23 -4.15 -12.21
C LYS A 143 -20.09 -3.75 -11.02
N ARG A 144 -19.85 -4.34 -9.85
CA ARG A 144 -20.60 -4.07 -8.62
C ARG A 144 -20.38 -2.65 -8.10
N TYR A 145 -19.13 -2.20 -8.05
CA TYR A 145 -18.77 -0.99 -7.29
C TYR A 145 -18.40 0.22 -8.15
N LYS A 146 -18.31 0.10 -9.47
CA LYS A 146 -17.94 1.25 -10.33
C LYS A 146 -18.86 2.46 -10.19
N THR A 147 -20.12 2.29 -9.83
CA THR A 147 -21.08 3.40 -9.70
C THR A 147 -21.08 4.07 -8.33
N LEU A 148 -20.22 3.66 -7.40
CA LEU A 148 -20.10 4.29 -6.09
C LEU A 148 -19.65 5.76 -6.23
N GLU A 149 -20.32 6.65 -5.52
CA GLU A 149 -19.99 8.08 -5.52
C GLU A 149 -18.71 8.40 -4.75
N ASN A 150 -18.40 7.60 -3.73
CA ASN A 150 -17.20 7.75 -2.90
C ASN A 150 -16.04 6.84 -3.35
N LEU A 151 -16.11 6.25 -4.56
CA LEU A 151 -14.96 5.53 -5.11
C LEU A 151 -13.96 6.55 -5.68
N TYR A 152 -12.74 6.52 -5.17
CA TYR A 152 -11.65 7.38 -5.65
C TYR A 152 -10.85 6.71 -6.77
N ALA A 153 -10.45 5.45 -6.57
CA ALA A 153 -9.57 4.74 -7.50
C ALA A 153 -9.66 3.22 -7.32
N TRP A 154 -9.25 2.50 -8.36
CA TRP A 154 -9.00 1.06 -8.31
C TRP A 154 -7.50 0.81 -8.16
N GLN A 155 -7.06 0.11 -7.13
CA GLN A 155 -5.70 -0.43 -7.09
C GLN A 155 -5.72 -1.86 -7.64
N VAL A 156 -4.89 -2.15 -8.64
CA VAL A 156 -4.75 -3.49 -9.23
C VAL A 156 -3.44 -4.10 -8.74
N GLU A 157 -3.58 -5.20 -7.99
CA GLU A 157 -2.51 -5.90 -7.30
C GLU A 157 -1.80 -5.03 -6.23
N ASN A 158 -1.04 -5.67 -5.35
CA ASN A 158 -0.17 -5.03 -4.37
C ASN A 158 1.28 -5.40 -4.65
N GLU A 159 2.08 -4.40 -5.01
CA GLU A 159 3.50 -4.58 -5.34
C GLU A 159 3.75 -5.78 -6.27
N PRO A 160 3.11 -5.82 -7.47
CA PRO A 160 3.00 -7.02 -8.30
C PRO A 160 4.35 -7.61 -8.73
N PHE A 161 5.40 -6.79 -8.78
CA PHE A 161 6.74 -7.22 -9.19
C PHE A 161 7.70 -7.51 -8.05
N LEU A 162 7.28 -7.28 -6.80
CA LEU A 162 8.08 -7.60 -5.63
C LEU A 162 7.93 -9.09 -5.29
N ALA A 163 9.05 -9.82 -5.31
CA ALA A 163 9.12 -11.18 -4.80
C ALA A 163 9.27 -11.12 -3.27
N PHE A 164 8.16 -11.21 -2.55
CA PHE A 164 8.13 -11.18 -1.10
C PHE A 164 7.17 -12.27 -0.57
N GLY A 165 7.56 -12.91 0.54
CA GLY A 165 6.78 -13.98 1.14
C GLY A 165 6.67 -15.24 0.30
N GLU A 166 5.50 -15.88 0.37
CA GLU A 166 5.16 -17.10 -0.38
C GLU A 166 4.44 -16.79 -1.71
N CYS A 167 4.06 -15.53 -1.93
CA CYS A 167 3.32 -15.09 -3.10
C CYS A 167 4.28 -14.85 -4.28
N PRO A 168 4.10 -15.53 -5.43
CA PRO A 168 4.95 -15.32 -6.60
C PRO A 168 4.74 -13.92 -7.18
N THR A 169 5.74 -13.43 -7.90
CA THR A 169 5.59 -12.19 -8.68
C THR A 169 4.53 -12.37 -9.76
N VAL A 170 3.74 -11.32 -9.99
CA VAL A 170 2.74 -11.27 -11.05
C VAL A 170 3.43 -11.10 -12.41
N ASP A 171 3.01 -11.91 -13.38
CA ASP A 171 3.47 -11.77 -14.75
C ASP A 171 3.06 -10.40 -15.32
N ALA A 172 4.00 -9.75 -16.02
CA ALA A 172 3.77 -8.40 -16.50
C ALA A 172 2.64 -8.31 -17.53
N SER A 173 2.50 -9.33 -18.38
CA SER A 173 1.45 -9.38 -19.39
C SER A 173 0.09 -9.70 -18.77
N PHE A 174 0.06 -10.49 -17.70
CA PHE A 174 -1.18 -10.73 -16.96
C PHE A 174 -1.65 -9.47 -16.22
N LEU A 175 -0.75 -8.75 -15.53
CA LEU A 175 -1.10 -7.46 -14.93
C LEU A 175 -1.63 -6.46 -15.98
N ASP A 176 -1.05 -6.44 -17.19
CA ASP A 176 -1.54 -5.60 -18.27
C ASP A 176 -2.99 -5.96 -18.69
N GLN A 177 -3.36 -7.24 -18.61
CA GLN A 177 -4.75 -7.70 -18.85
C GLN A 177 -5.70 -7.26 -17.72
N GLU A 178 -5.30 -7.41 -16.46
CA GLU A 178 -6.11 -6.99 -15.31
C GLU A 178 -6.40 -5.48 -15.36
N ILE A 179 -5.37 -4.67 -15.62
CA ILE A 179 -5.51 -3.21 -15.76
C ILE A 179 -6.39 -2.85 -16.95
N ALA A 180 -6.21 -3.51 -18.10
CA ALA A 180 -7.04 -3.28 -19.27
C ALA A 180 -8.51 -3.63 -19.00
N LEU A 181 -8.77 -4.72 -18.27
CA LEU A 181 -10.11 -5.13 -17.88
C LEU A 181 -10.77 -4.08 -16.99
N VAL A 182 -10.11 -3.63 -15.92
CA VAL A 182 -10.63 -2.58 -15.03
C VAL A 182 -10.98 -1.33 -15.82
N LYS A 183 -10.05 -0.83 -16.66
CA LYS A 183 -10.27 0.36 -17.50
C LYS A 183 -11.41 0.20 -18.50
N SER A 184 -11.63 -1.01 -19.02
CA SER A 184 -12.73 -1.29 -19.96
C SER A 184 -14.10 -1.29 -19.27
N LEU A 185 -14.17 -1.71 -18.01
CA LEU A 185 -15.40 -1.79 -17.23
C LEU A 185 -15.75 -0.47 -16.54
N ASP A 186 -14.73 0.30 -16.18
CA ASP A 186 -14.82 1.59 -15.50
C ASP A 186 -13.70 2.53 -15.94
N ASN A 187 -14.02 3.44 -16.87
CA ASN A 187 -13.09 4.44 -17.38
C ASN A 187 -13.16 5.79 -16.63
N ARG A 188 -14.00 5.89 -15.59
CA ARG A 188 -14.17 7.14 -14.81
C ARG A 188 -13.18 7.25 -13.67
N HIS A 189 -12.74 6.12 -13.11
CA HIS A 189 -11.82 6.07 -11.98
C HIS A 189 -10.40 5.69 -12.44
N PRO A 190 -9.35 6.34 -11.89
CA PRO A 190 -7.97 6.02 -12.21
C PRO A 190 -7.57 4.65 -11.66
N VAL A 191 -6.58 4.03 -12.31
CA VAL A 191 -5.93 2.81 -11.83
C VAL A 191 -4.64 3.14 -11.09
N ILE A 192 -4.50 2.57 -9.89
CA ILE A 192 -3.30 2.60 -9.06
C ILE A 192 -2.54 1.28 -9.24
N VAL A 193 -1.21 1.39 -9.33
CA VAL A 193 -0.28 0.27 -9.17
C VAL A 193 0.76 0.69 -8.14
N THR A 194 1.05 -0.20 -7.18
CA THR A 194 2.01 0.05 -6.10
C THR A 194 3.31 -0.71 -6.31
N ASP A 195 4.39 -0.28 -5.63
CA ASP A 195 5.66 -1.00 -5.62
C ASP A 195 6.50 -0.60 -4.39
N SER A 196 7.52 -1.40 -4.07
CA SER A 196 8.33 -1.20 -2.88
C SER A 196 9.16 0.07 -2.96
N GLY A 197 9.02 0.92 -1.96
CA GLY A 197 9.84 2.09 -1.74
C GLY A 197 11.29 1.72 -1.52
N GLU A 198 11.55 0.67 -0.76
CA GLU A 198 12.88 0.32 -0.29
C GLU A 198 13.61 -0.58 -1.28
N LEU A 199 12.88 -1.45 -1.98
CA LEU A 199 13.47 -2.57 -2.73
C LEU A 199 13.33 -2.47 -4.25
N SER A 200 12.42 -1.64 -4.79
CA SER A 200 12.18 -1.53 -6.24
C SER A 200 12.71 -0.25 -6.86
N ILE A 201 12.93 -0.24 -8.18
CA ILE A 201 13.24 0.96 -8.99
C ILE A 201 11.97 1.66 -9.54
N TRP A 202 10.78 1.11 -9.29
CA TRP A 202 9.44 1.61 -9.67
C TRP A 202 9.09 1.64 -11.15
N LEU A 203 10.06 1.58 -12.07
CA LEU A 203 9.81 1.85 -13.51
C LEU A 203 8.72 0.95 -14.13
N ARG A 204 8.70 -0.34 -13.76
CA ARG A 204 7.74 -1.31 -14.28
C ARG A 204 6.30 -1.04 -13.80
N ALA A 205 6.14 -0.69 -12.53
CA ALA A 205 4.84 -0.38 -11.94
C ALA A 205 4.34 1.01 -12.36
N ALA A 206 5.18 2.04 -12.26
CA ALA A 206 4.83 3.41 -12.61
C ALA A 206 4.43 3.60 -14.10
N LYS A 207 4.97 2.76 -15.00
CA LYS A 207 4.57 2.71 -16.41
C LYS A 207 3.08 2.39 -16.60
N ARG A 208 2.54 1.52 -15.74
CA ARG A 208 1.20 0.92 -15.88
C ARG A 208 0.13 1.68 -15.11
N ALA A 209 0.54 2.40 -14.07
CA ALA A 209 -0.36 3.13 -13.20
C ALA A 209 -0.83 4.43 -13.83
N ASP A 210 -2.07 4.86 -13.58
CA ASP A 210 -2.43 6.27 -13.74
C ASP A 210 -1.85 7.08 -12.56
N ILE A 211 -1.92 6.51 -11.35
CA ILE A 211 -1.35 7.02 -10.09
C ILE A 211 -0.43 5.96 -9.49
N PHE A 212 0.82 6.29 -9.20
CA PHE A 212 1.79 5.34 -8.63
C PHE A 212 1.86 5.43 -7.09
N GLY A 213 1.80 4.28 -6.40
CA GLY A 213 1.96 4.22 -4.94
C GLY A 213 3.28 3.58 -4.52
N THR A 214 3.93 4.12 -3.49
CA THR A 214 5.14 3.54 -2.88
C THR A 214 4.92 3.17 -1.43
N THR A 215 5.56 2.10 -0.97
CA THR A 215 5.75 1.84 0.46
C THR A 215 6.77 2.80 1.06
N MET A 216 6.74 2.91 2.39
CA MET A 216 7.67 3.69 3.20
C MET A 216 7.84 3.04 4.56
N TYR A 217 8.73 2.05 4.61
CA TYR A 217 9.14 1.34 5.82
C TYR A 217 10.44 1.92 6.39
N ARG A 218 10.56 1.91 7.72
CA ARG A 218 11.70 2.47 8.45
C ARG A 218 12.46 1.40 9.20
N VAL A 219 11.79 0.63 10.05
CA VAL A 219 12.43 -0.40 10.89
C VAL A 219 11.77 -1.74 10.61
N VAL A 220 12.53 -2.68 10.06
CA VAL A 220 12.03 -4.01 9.70
C VAL A 220 12.88 -5.10 10.34
N HIS A 221 12.26 -6.24 10.63
CA HIS A 221 12.98 -7.45 10.98
C HIS A 221 13.37 -8.24 9.72
N GLN A 222 14.66 -8.52 9.56
CA GLN A 222 15.23 -9.35 8.51
C GLN A 222 15.75 -10.66 9.09
N LYS A 223 15.49 -11.78 8.42
CA LYS A 223 15.82 -13.14 8.90
C LYS A 223 17.26 -13.32 9.39
N TYR A 224 18.24 -12.69 8.74
CA TYR A 224 19.67 -12.85 9.04
C TYR A 224 20.30 -11.67 9.78
N LEU A 225 19.70 -10.48 9.69
CA LEU A 225 20.26 -9.25 10.26
C LEU A 225 19.52 -8.80 11.53
N GLY A 226 18.40 -9.44 11.87
CA GLY A 226 17.52 -8.98 12.94
C GLY A 226 16.85 -7.66 12.55
N TYR A 227 16.65 -6.78 13.52
CA TYR A 227 16.04 -5.47 13.30
C TYR A 227 17.01 -4.52 12.61
N VAL A 228 16.55 -3.96 11.49
CA VAL A 228 17.31 -3.01 10.67
C VAL A 228 16.48 -1.75 10.50
N GLU A 229 17.06 -0.61 10.88
CA GLU A 229 16.56 0.68 10.41
C GLU A 229 17.14 0.97 9.03
N TYR A 230 16.27 1.19 8.05
CA TYR A 230 16.68 1.54 6.70
C TYR A 230 17.37 2.91 6.69
N PRO A 231 18.64 3.00 6.23
CA PRO A 231 19.39 4.26 6.18
C PRO A 231 19.02 5.08 4.93
N LEU A 232 17.72 5.22 4.67
CA LEU A 232 17.17 5.86 3.48
C LEU A 232 16.71 7.29 3.82
N PRO A 233 17.47 8.34 3.49
CA PRO A 233 17.02 9.73 3.69
C PRO A 233 15.95 10.15 2.67
N PRO A 234 15.18 11.23 2.87
CA PRO A 234 14.13 11.66 1.94
C PRO A 234 14.57 11.81 0.48
N LYS A 235 15.81 12.26 0.26
CA LYS A 235 16.43 12.36 -1.08
C LYS A 235 16.44 11.05 -1.87
N PHE A 236 16.41 9.89 -1.20
CA PHE A 236 16.28 8.60 -1.85
C PHE A 236 14.95 8.49 -2.59
N PHE A 237 13.84 8.85 -1.94
CA PHE A 237 12.52 8.88 -2.57
C PHE A 237 12.42 9.96 -3.65
N TRP A 238 13.03 11.13 -3.44
CA TRP A 238 13.07 12.20 -4.45
C TRP A 238 13.81 11.80 -5.73
N LEU A 239 14.98 11.15 -5.59
CA LEU A 239 15.75 10.62 -6.71
C LEU A 239 14.90 9.66 -7.56
N LYS A 240 14.20 8.74 -6.90
CA LYS A 240 13.33 7.77 -7.58
C LYS A 240 12.14 8.46 -8.25
N ALA A 241 11.45 9.37 -7.55
CA ALA A 241 10.30 10.09 -8.11
C ALA A 241 10.68 10.94 -9.33
N ASN A 242 11.79 11.68 -9.27
CA ASN A 242 12.28 12.46 -10.39
C ASN A 242 12.73 11.56 -11.55
N THR A 243 13.35 10.41 -11.27
CA THR A 243 13.70 9.42 -12.30
C THR A 243 12.44 8.91 -13.01
N ILE A 244 11.39 8.56 -12.26
CA ILE A 244 10.11 8.15 -12.83
C ILE A 244 9.50 9.24 -13.70
N ARG A 245 9.59 10.50 -13.27
CA ARG A 245 9.05 11.65 -14.00
C ARG A 245 9.86 12.08 -15.22
N LEU A 246 11.11 11.63 -15.36
CA LEU A 246 11.83 11.74 -16.64
C LEU A 246 11.14 10.91 -17.75
N PHE A 247 10.62 9.73 -17.40
CA PHE A 247 9.96 8.83 -18.35
C PHE A 247 8.44 9.06 -18.43
N TYR A 248 7.83 9.47 -17.32
CA TYR A 248 6.39 9.70 -17.20
C TYR A 248 6.14 11.09 -16.57
N PRO A 249 6.26 12.18 -17.35
CA PRO A 249 6.11 13.53 -16.85
C PRO A 249 4.80 13.73 -16.07
N GLY A 250 4.90 14.33 -14.89
CA GLY A 250 3.72 14.62 -14.05
C GLY A 250 3.08 13.39 -13.38
N LYS A 251 3.70 12.20 -13.42
CA LYS A 251 3.18 11.00 -12.72
C LYS A 251 2.85 11.33 -11.25
N PRO A 252 1.58 11.20 -10.83
CA PRO A 252 1.21 11.31 -9.42
C PRO A 252 1.86 10.18 -8.63
N ILE A 253 2.48 10.53 -7.50
CA ILE A 253 3.15 9.60 -6.59
C ILE A 253 2.65 9.86 -5.18
N PHE A 254 2.23 8.80 -4.49
CA PHE A 254 1.72 8.87 -3.12
C PHE A 254 2.30 7.74 -2.27
N VAL A 255 2.18 7.82 -0.94
CA VAL A 255 2.59 6.73 -0.04
C VAL A 255 1.42 5.79 0.17
N SER A 256 1.48 4.60 -0.42
CA SER A 256 0.43 3.58 -0.27
C SER A 256 0.51 2.86 1.06
N GLU A 257 1.71 2.76 1.64
CA GLU A 257 1.95 2.08 2.92
C GLU A 257 3.05 2.82 3.70
N LEU A 258 2.65 3.65 4.65
CA LEU A 258 3.55 4.20 5.65
C LEU A 258 3.56 3.28 6.86
N GLN A 259 4.74 2.79 7.24
CA GLN A 259 4.88 1.94 8.40
C GLN A 259 4.37 2.64 9.66
N ALA A 260 3.29 2.12 10.22
CA ALA A 260 2.69 2.63 11.43
C ALA A 260 2.27 1.51 12.40
N GLU A 261 2.73 0.28 12.15
CA GLU A 261 2.68 -0.87 13.06
C GLU A 261 4.08 -1.53 13.13
N PRO A 262 4.32 -2.39 14.14
CA PRO A 262 5.56 -3.17 14.22
C PRO A 262 5.79 -4.05 12.99
N TRP A 263 7.05 -4.38 12.75
CA TRP A 263 7.48 -5.40 11.79
C TRP A 263 8.46 -6.34 12.48
N GLY A 264 8.02 -7.57 12.75
CA GLY A 264 8.78 -8.56 13.51
C GLY A 264 9.07 -9.86 12.77
N PRO A 265 9.71 -10.83 13.45
CA PRO A 265 9.99 -12.17 12.90
C PRO A 265 8.75 -13.06 12.74
N GLN A 266 7.62 -12.65 13.31
CA GLN A 266 6.34 -13.38 13.32
C GLN A 266 5.19 -12.39 13.14
N LEU A 267 3.98 -12.93 12.95
CA LEU A 267 2.76 -12.12 12.88
C LEU A 267 2.52 -11.41 14.21
N LEU A 268 1.97 -10.18 14.14
CA LEU A 268 1.94 -9.27 15.28
C LEU A 268 1.13 -9.79 16.47
N PHE A 269 0.09 -10.58 16.22
CA PHE A 269 -0.74 -11.17 17.26
C PHE A 269 -0.08 -12.34 18.00
N ASP A 270 0.99 -12.92 17.44
CA ASP A 270 1.83 -13.95 18.08
C ASP A 270 3.11 -13.36 18.70
N LEU A 271 3.36 -12.06 18.47
CA LEU A 271 4.61 -11.40 18.85
C LEU A 271 4.46 -10.71 20.22
N PRO A 272 5.30 -10.99 21.23
CA PRO A 272 5.31 -10.26 22.50
C PRO A 272 5.48 -8.74 22.31
N LEU A 273 4.87 -7.94 23.19
CA LEU A 273 4.89 -6.47 23.06
C LEU A 273 6.31 -5.88 23.12
N ASP A 274 7.20 -6.42 23.96
CA ASP A 274 8.60 -6.01 24.04
C ASP A 274 9.37 -6.29 22.73
N GLU A 275 8.99 -7.35 22.02
CA GLU A 275 9.54 -7.67 20.70
C GLU A 275 8.95 -6.77 19.59
N GLN A 276 7.67 -6.39 19.70
CA GLN A 276 7.03 -5.40 18.82
C GLN A 276 7.71 -4.03 18.93
N GLU A 277 7.99 -3.59 20.16
CA GLU A 277 8.59 -2.28 20.46
C GLU A 277 9.98 -2.09 19.83
N LYS A 278 10.70 -3.16 19.48
CA LYS A 278 11.99 -3.07 18.76
C LYS A 278 11.87 -2.44 17.38
N SER A 279 10.69 -2.50 16.76
CA SER A 279 10.43 -1.90 15.44
C SER A 279 9.42 -0.76 15.48
N MET A 280 8.61 -0.68 16.54
CA MET A 280 7.57 0.34 16.64
C MET A 280 7.30 0.71 18.10
N THR A 281 8.01 1.72 18.58
CA THR A 281 7.62 2.48 19.78
C THR A 281 6.74 3.66 19.36
N ILE A 282 6.06 4.31 20.31
CA ILE A 282 5.35 5.57 20.04
C ILE A 282 6.29 6.68 19.54
N LYS A 283 7.57 6.62 19.91
CA LYS A 283 8.60 7.52 19.39
C LYS A 283 8.84 7.22 17.90
N GLN A 284 9.08 5.95 17.54
CA GLN A 284 9.26 5.52 16.15
C GLN A 284 8.05 5.87 15.28
N PHE A 285 6.83 5.69 15.80
CA PHE A 285 5.59 6.06 15.13
C PHE A 285 5.59 7.55 14.72
N ARG A 286 5.96 8.45 15.65
CA ARG A 286 6.08 9.89 15.39
C ARG A 286 7.20 10.21 14.41
N GLU A 287 8.34 9.51 14.51
CA GLU A 287 9.47 9.67 13.60
C GLU A 287 9.10 9.26 12.18
N ASN A 288 8.33 8.18 12.00
CA ASN A 288 7.84 7.74 10.68
C ASN A 288 6.89 8.78 10.06
N ILE A 289 6.00 9.38 10.85
CA ILE A 289 5.13 10.48 10.40
C ILE A 289 5.95 11.70 9.99
N ALA A 290 6.94 12.10 10.81
CA ALA A 290 7.82 13.22 10.50
C ALA A 290 8.61 12.96 9.21
N TYR A 291 9.16 11.75 9.06
CA TYR A 291 9.86 11.32 7.85
C TYR A 291 8.97 11.41 6.60
N ALA A 292 7.71 10.95 6.68
CA ALA A 292 6.77 11.05 5.56
C ALA A 292 6.47 12.52 5.18
N LYS A 293 6.37 13.42 6.17
CA LYS A 293 6.25 14.87 5.93
C LYS A 293 7.49 15.46 5.25
N GLU A 294 8.69 15.03 5.65
CA GLU A 294 9.93 15.45 4.98
C GLU A 294 10.01 14.95 3.55
N VAL A 295 9.59 13.71 3.27
CA VAL A 295 9.52 13.17 1.89
C VAL A 295 8.50 13.96 1.07
N GLY A 296 7.34 14.24 1.65
CA GLY A 296 6.36 15.18 1.09
C GLY A 296 5.40 14.59 0.04
N PHE A 297 5.35 13.26 -0.11
CA PHE A 297 4.39 12.59 -1.01
C PHE A 297 3.01 12.52 -0.35
N SER A 298 2.00 13.03 -1.05
CA SER A 298 0.63 13.17 -0.54
C SER A 298 -0.38 12.60 -1.55
N PRO A 299 -1.39 11.83 -1.10
CA PRO A 299 -1.65 11.42 0.28
C PRO A 299 -0.65 10.36 0.81
N ALA A 300 -0.63 10.16 2.13
CA ALA A 300 0.09 9.09 2.79
C ALA A 300 -0.86 8.19 3.59
N TYR A 301 -0.93 6.92 3.22
CA TYR A 301 -1.79 5.92 3.86
C TYR A 301 -1.02 5.23 4.99
N LEU A 302 -1.50 5.39 6.22
CA LEU A 302 -0.94 4.71 7.36
C LEU A 302 -1.31 3.23 7.34
N TRP A 303 -0.31 2.37 7.53
CA TRP A 303 -0.43 0.93 7.64
C TRP A 303 -0.42 0.50 9.10
N GLY A 304 -1.57 0.08 9.64
CA GLY A 304 -1.66 -0.47 11.00
C GLY A 304 -2.83 -0.04 11.89
N ALA A 305 -3.91 0.51 11.33
CA ALA A 305 -5.02 1.02 12.13
C ALA A 305 -5.68 -0.04 13.03
N GLU A 306 -5.74 -1.29 12.57
CA GLU A 306 -6.23 -2.43 13.33
C GLU A 306 -5.33 -2.70 14.54
N TRP A 307 -4.00 -2.63 14.36
CA TRP A 307 -3.04 -2.80 15.44
C TRP A 307 -3.15 -1.69 16.49
N TRP A 308 -3.37 -0.42 16.10
CA TRP A 308 -3.61 0.66 17.08
C TRP A 308 -4.88 0.43 17.90
N TYR A 309 -5.93 -0.07 17.26
CA TYR A 309 -7.16 -0.41 17.94
C TYR A 309 -6.97 -1.59 18.91
N TRP A 310 -6.20 -2.59 18.52
CA TRP A 310 -5.81 -3.70 19.40
C TRP A 310 -4.95 -3.25 20.59
N MET A 311 -3.98 -2.36 20.37
CA MET A 311 -3.21 -1.75 21.45
C MET A 311 -4.14 -1.01 22.43
N LYS A 312 -5.11 -0.26 21.92
CA LYS A 312 -6.09 0.50 22.73
C LYS A 312 -7.01 -0.41 23.54
N THR A 313 -7.55 -1.47 22.94
CA THR A 313 -8.66 -2.25 23.50
C THR A 313 -8.23 -3.49 24.27
N ILE A 314 -7.17 -4.17 23.83
CA ILE A 314 -6.68 -5.41 24.44
C ILE A 314 -5.49 -5.12 25.36
N ASN A 315 -4.58 -4.22 24.97
CA ASN A 315 -3.35 -3.94 25.71
C ASN A 315 -3.41 -2.67 26.56
N ASN A 316 -4.56 -2.00 26.61
CA ASN A 316 -4.78 -0.76 27.36
C ASN A 316 -3.81 0.38 27.03
N ASP A 317 -3.18 0.36 25.85
CA ASP A 317 -2.33 1.43 25.35
C ASP A 317 -3.02 2.18 24.20
N SER A 318 -3.55 3.36 24.54
CA SER A 318 -4.22 4.26 23.58
C SER A 318 -3.25 5.24 22.90
N SER A 319 -1.94 5.14 23.13
CA SER A 319 -0.96 6.13 22.69
C SER A 319 -0.92 6.28 21.16
N TYR A 320 -0.87 5.17 20.43
CA TYR A 320 -0.86 5.14 18.96
C TYR A 320 -2.18 5.68 18.37
N TRP A 321 -3.32 5.26 18.92
CA TRP A 321 -4.65 5.74 18.50
C TRP A 321 -4.79 7.25 18.67
N LYS A 322 -4.36 7.78 19.83
CA LYS A 322 -4.39 9.22 20.12
C LYS A 322 -3.46 10.01 19.20
N GLU A 323 -2.28 9.46 18.88
CA GLU A 323 -1.34 10.11 17.97
C GLU A 323 -1.88 10.13 16.54
N ALA A 324 -2.40 9.00 16.04
CA ALA A 324 -3.03 8.91 14.73
C ALA A 324 -4.20 9.87 14.59
N LYS A 325 -5.06 10.00 15.62
CA LYS A 325 -6.22 10.90 15.61
C LYS A 325 -5.84 12.37 15.34
N LYS A 326 -4.68 12.82 15.80
CA LYS A 326 -4.20 14.20 15.56
C LYS A 326 -3.94 14.49 14.08
N LEU A 327 -3.70 13.47 13.26
CA LEU A 327 -3.41 13.61 11.83
C LEU A 327 -4.68 13.90 11.01
N PHE A 328 -5.83 13.43 11.48
CA PHE A 328 -7.11 13.54 10.77
C PHE A 328 -7.99 14.67 11.30
N SER A 329 -7.65 15.24 12.46
CA SER A 329 -8.32 16.40 13.05
C SER A 329 -7.81 17.75 12.52
N GLN A 330 -6.85 17.73 11.59
CA GLN A 330 -6.23 18.92 11.00
C GLN A 330 -6.99 19.44 9.78
#